data_AF-A0A7S0ZUZ3-F1
#
_entry.id   AF-A0A7S0ZUZ3-F1
#
_cell.length_a   1.000
_cell.length_b   1.000
_cell.length_c   1.000
_cell.angle_alpha   90.00
_cell.angle_beta   90.00
_cell.angle_gamma   90.00
#
_symmetry.space_group_name_H-M   'P 1'
#
loop_
_entity.id
_entity.type
_entity.pdbx_description
1 polymer ?
#
loop_
_entity_poly.entity_id
_entity_poly.type
_entity_poly.pdbx_seq_one_letter_code
_entity_poly.pdbx_strand_id
1 'polypeptide(L)'
;YEHCTIRFAKNTTLHVVDFFTEKFADWLTVDSVGCSGQTCPEQFNVTATSELEWSSDWGTVHRGWMICTDPLPPILVPTPRGPIDPLFRQVRVSASSPM
;
A
#
# COMPACT_ATOMS: atom_id res chain seq x y z
N TYR A 1 1.73 29.35 11.66
CA TYR A 1 2.38 28.07 11.97
C TYR A 1 1.27 27.21 12.45
N GLU A 2 0.96 26.21 11.66
CA GLU A 2 -0.02 25.21 12.02
C GLU A 2 0.67 23.84 12.00
N HIS A 3 0.14 22.94 12.81
CA HIS A 3 0.62 21.58 12.89
C HIS A 3 -0.55 20.64 13.14
N CYS A 4 -0.60 19.52 12.42
CA CYS A 4 -1.63 18.50 12.59
C CYS A 4 -1.03 17.12 12.33
N THR A 5 -1.45 16.13 13.12
CA THR A 5 -1.13 14.72 12.90
C THR A 5 -2.42 13.96 12.61
N ILE A 6 -2.46 13.28 11.47
CA ILE A 6 -3.57 12.43 11.02
C ILE A 6 -3.15 10.98 11.23
N ARG A 7 -3.96 10.23 11.98
CA ARG A 7 -3.77 8.80 12.24
C ARG A 7 -4.74 7.97 11.40
N PHE A 8 -4.31 6.80 10.95
CA PHE A 8 -5.14 5.89 10.17
C PHE A 8 -5.81 4.85 11.05
N ALA A 9 -7.11 4.63 10.87
CA ALA A 9 -7.85 3.63 11.64
C ALA A 9 -7.63 2.18 11.14
N LYS A 10 -7.19 2.04 9.89
CA LYS A 10 -6.98 0.75 9.23
C LYS A 10 -5.96 0.92 8.10
N ASN A 11 -5.49 -0.19 7.57
CA ASN A 11 -4.62 -0.17 6.40
C ASN A 11 -5.38 0.39 5.20
N THR A 12 -4.80 1.38 4.54
CA THR A 12 -5.42 2.10 3.43
C THR A 12 -4.39 2.51 2.39
N THR A 13 -4.83 2.65 1.14
CA THR A 13 -4.09 3.30 0.08
C THR A 13 -4.49 4.78 0.05
N LEU A 14 -3.51 5.68 0.05
CA LEU A 14 -3.70 7.11 -0.18
C LEU A 14 -3.45 7.42 -1.65
N HIS A 15 -4.31 8.23 -2.25
CA HIS A 15 -4.16 8.77 -3.59
C HIS A 15 -4.04 10.29 -3.51
N VAL A 16 -2.89 10.83 -3.90
CA VAL A 16 -2.66 12.28 -3.95
C VAL A 16 -3.30 12.81 -5.23
N VAL A 17 -4.47 13.42 -5.07
CA VAL A 17 -5.27 13.99 -6.19
C VAL A 17 -4.76 15.37 -6.57
N ASP A 18 -4.31 16.13 -5.56
CA ASP A 18 -3.73 17.45 -5.76
C ASP A 18 -2.69 17.76 -4.69
N PHE A 19 -1.63 18.47 -5.07
CA PHE A 19 -0.57 18.88 -4.15
C PHE A 19 0.11 20.17 -4.63
N PHE A 20 -0.09 21.25 -3.90
CA PHE A 20 0.67 22.49 -4.06
C PHE A 20 0.74 23.29 -2.75
N THR A 21 1.91 23.24 -2.10
CA THR A 21 2.23 23.92 -0.83
C THR A 21 3.44 24.85 -1.00
N GLU A 22 3.81 25.66 0.00
CA GLU A 22 5.04 26.46 -0.08
C GLU A 22 6.28 25.57 -0.09
N LYS A 23 7.11 25.70 -1.13
CA LYS A 23 8.26 24.84 -1.33
C LYS A 23 9.32 25.08 -0.25
N PHE A 24 9.70 24.01 0.44
CA PHE A 24 10.68 23.97 1.53
C PHE A 24 10.26 24.64 2.85
N ALA A 25 9.06 25.25 2.92
CA ALA A 25 8.51 25.82 4.15
C ALA A 25 7.37 24.94 4.70
N ASP A 26 6.40 24.63 3.85
CA ASP A 26 5.29 23.75 4.18
C ASP A 26 5.64 22.30 3.87
N TRP A 27 5.31 21.41 4.80
CA TRP A 27 5.60 19.98 4.70
C TRP A 27 4.37 19.14 5.02
N LEU A 28 4.07 18.21 4.11
CA LEU A 28 3.23 17.04 4.38
C LEU A 28 4.14 15.82 4.42
N THR A 29 4.22 15.12 5.54
CA THR A 29 5.07 13.94 5.70
C THR A 29 4.20 12.72 5.90
N VAL A 30 4.34 11.71 5.05
CA VAL A 30 3.70 10.39 5.23
C VAL A 30 4.77 9.40 5.66
N ASP A 31 4.69 8.94 6.90
CA ASP A 31 5.76 8.19 7.57
C ASP A 31 7.13 8.90 7.46
N SER A 32 8.03 8.45 6.59
CA SER A 32 9.35 9.07 6.37
C SER A 32 9.47 9.87 5.08
N VAL A 33 8.40 9.95 4.28
CA VAL A 33 8.41 10.59 2.97
C VAL A 33 7.82 11.99 3.06
N GLY A 34 8.68 13.00 2.90
CA GLY A 34 8.28 14.41 2.90
C GLY A 34 7.83 14.89 1.50
N CYS A 35 6.70 15.59 1.48
CA CYS A 35 6.16 16.29 0.32
C CYS A 35 6.16 17.80 0.58
N SER A 36 6.56 18.58 -0.43
CA SER A 36 6.59 20.05 -0.36
C SER A 36 6.60 20.66 -1.77
N GLY A 37 6.12 21.90 -1.90
CA GLY A 37 5.99 22.53 -3.22
C GLY A 37 4.93 21.80 -4.05
N GLN A 38 5.34 21.31 -5.22
CA GLN A 38 4.51 20.48 -6.10
C GLN A 38 5.01 19.03 -6.17
N THR A 39 5.87 18.63 -5.22
CA THR A 39 6.51 17.32 -5.21
C THR A 39 5.92 16.45 -4.13
N CYS A 40 5.15 15.43 -4.54
CA CYS A 40 4.66 14.36 -3.68
C CYS A 40 4.43 13.10 -4.53
N PRO A 41 4.71 11.88 -4.02
CA PRO A 41 4.26 10.65 -4.66
C PRO A 41 2.76 10.64 -4.93
N GLU A 42 2.33 10.06 -6.05
CA GLU A 42 0.91 9.94 -6.40
C GLU A 42 0.15 9.01 -5.46
N GLN A 43 0.87 8.08 -4.80
CA GLN A 43 0.26 7.04 -3.99
C GLN A 43 1.13 6.65 -2.79
N PHE A 44 0.47 6.32 -1.68
CA PHE A 44 1.07 5.70 -0.50
C PHE A 44 0.25 4.51 -0.03
N ASN A 45 0.90 3.51 0.55
CA ASN A 45 0.23 2.46 1.31
C ASN A 45 0.57 2.65 2.78
N VAL A 46 -0.44 2.87 3.62
CA VAL A 46 -0.28 3.15 5.04
C VAL A 46 -0.97 2.07 5.87
N THR A 47 -0.48 1.85 7.09
CA THR A 47 -1.09 0.93 8.05
C THR A 47 -1.76 1.71 9.19
N ALA A 48 -2.43 1.00 10.11
CA ALA A 48 -2.97 1.61 11.32
C ALA A 48 -1.90 2.21 12.27
N THR A 49 -0.61 1.93 12.04
CA THR A 49 0.51 2.51 12.79
C THR A 49 1.22 3.63 12.05
N SER A 50 0.88 3.86 10.77
CA SER A 50 1.43 4.98 10.01
C SER A 50 0.86 6.31 10.49
N GLU A 51 1.58 7.40 10.22
CA GLU A 51 1.15 8.76 10.51
C GLU A 51 1.33 9.67 9.28
N LEU A 52 0.43 10.62 9.14
CA LEU A 52 0.57 11.74 8.21
C LEU A 52 0.66 13.02 9.03
N GLU A 53 1.75 13.75 8.87
CA GLU A 53 2.01 15.01 9.57
C GLU A 53 1.93 16.17 8.59
N TRP A 54 1.18 17.20 8.95
CA TRP A 54 1.12 18.47 8.23
C TRP A 54 1.74 19.57 9.09
N SER A 55 2.60 20.38 8.48
CA SER A 55 3.11 21.61 9.09
C SER A 55 3.22 22.74 8.06
N SER A 56 2.88 23.96 8.48
CA SER A 56 3.08 25.18 7.70
C SER A 56 3.72 26.28 8.53
N ASP A 57 4.26 27.31 7.87
CA ASP A 57 4.83 28.47 8.54
C ASP A 57 3.81 29.64 8.63
N TRP A 58 4.25 30.90 8.54
CA TRP A 58 3.40 32.09 8.60
C TRP A 58 3.34 32.79 7.22
N GLY A 59 3.88 32.13 6.20
CA GLY A 59 4.24 32.67 4.89
C GLY A 59 3.21 32.41 3.81
N THR A 60 3.66 31.85 2.68
CA THR A 60 2.93 31.84 1.43
C THR A 60 1.86 30.76 1.42
N VAL A 61 0.59 31.17 1.24
CA VAL A 61 -0.51 30.22 1.10
C VAL A 61 -0.70 29.81 -0.36
N HIS A 62 -0.61 28.51 -0.63
CA HIS A 62 -1.04 27.88 -1.88
C HIS A 62 -2.34 27.10 -1.68
N ARG A 63 -2.79 26.37 -2.71
CA ARG A 63 -4.07 25.66 -2.70
C ARG A 63 -4.11 24.40 -1.82
N GLY A 64 -2.96 23.95 -1.30
CA GLY A 64 -2.85 22.86 -0.34
C GLY A 64 -2.80 21.48 -1.00
N TRP A 65 -3.34 20.48 -0.31
CA TRP A 65 -3.32 19.09 -0.73
C TRP A 65 -4.70 18.45 -0.67
N MET A 66 -4.94 17.49 -1.55
CA MET A 66 -6.15 16.68 -1.59
C MET A 66 -5.76 15.22 -1.70
N ILE A 67 -6.18 14.42 -0.72
CA ILE A 67 -5.87 13.00 -0.64
C ILE A 67 -7.17 12.21 -0.49
N CYS A 68 -7.38 11.26 -1.41
CA CYS A 68 -8.45 10.28 -1.32
C CYS A 68 -7.91 8.97 -0.75
N THR A 69 -8.78 8.17 -0.13
CA THR A 69 -8.39 6.89 0.48
C THR A 69 -9.21 5.74 -0.08
N ASP A 70 -8.54 4.66 -0.43
CA ASP A 70 -9.17 3.37 -0.72
C ASP A 70 -8.71 2.32 0.30
N PRO A 71 -9.54 1.31 0.64
CA PRO A 71 -9.05 0.15 1.39
C PRO A 71 -7.88 -0.51 0.67
N LEU A 72 -6.87 -1.01 1.40
CA LEU A 72 -5.81 -1.79 0.75
C LEU A 72 -6.43 -2.97 -0.03
N PRO A 73 -5.89 -3.29 -1.23
CA PRO A 73 -6.31 -4.49 -1.95
C PRO A 73 -6.13 -5.73 -1.07
N PRO A 74 -7.07 -6.69 -1.12
CA PRO A 74 -6.88 -7.97 -0.43
C PRO A 74 -5.62 -8.66 -0.97
N ILE A 75 -4.81 -9.19 -0.06
CA ILE A 75 -3.64 -9.99 -0.44
C ILE A 75 -4.14 -11.22 -1.19
N LEU A 76 -3.71 -11.38 -2.45
CA LEU A 76 -3.94 -12.63 -3.18
C LEU A 76 -3.10 -13.72 -2.52
N VAL A 77 -3.70 -14.51 -1.64
CA VAL A 77 -3.04 -15.69 -1.10
C VAL A 77 -2.87 -16.67 -2.26
N PRO A 78 -1.65 -17.14 -2.59
CA PRO A 78 -1.49 -18.16 -3.60
C PRO A 78 -2.33 -19.37 -3.20
N THR A 79 -3.22 -19.81 -4.09
CA THR A 79 -4.00 -21.03 -3.87
C THR A 79 -3.02 -22.15 -3.50
N PRO A 80 -3.21 -22.88 -2.37
CA PRO A 80 -2.40 -24.05 -2.09
C PRO A 80 -2.44 -24.94 -3.33
N ARG A 81 -1.27 -25.26 -3.90
CA ARG A 81 -1.19 -26.30 -4.93
C ARG A 81 -1.86 -27.52 -4.31
N GLY A 82 -2.97 -27.96 -4.90
CA GLY A 82 -3.75 -29.08 -4.40
C GLY A 82 -2.85 -30.30 -4.17
N PRO A 83 -3.28 -31.27 -3.34
CA PRO A 83 -2.53 -32.50 -3.15
C PRO A 83 -2.14 -33.08 -4.51
N ILE A 84 -0.85 -33.30 -4.71
CA ILE A 84 -0.32 -34.15 -5.78
C ILE A 84 -1.10 -35.46 -5.73
N ASP A 85 -2.01 -35.65 -6.68
CA ASP A 85 -2.89 -36.81 -6.75
C ASP A 85 -2.02 -38.06 -6.97
N PRO A 86 -2.00 -39.05 -6.05
CA PRO A 86 -1.23 -40.27 -6.21
C PRO A 86 -1.95 -41.29 -7.12
N LEU A 87 -2.68 -40.83 -8.14
CA LEU A 87 -3.45 -41.67 -9.07
C LEU A 87 -2.61 -42.36 -10.15
N PHE A 88 -1.38 -42.75 -9.82
CA PHE A 88 -0.66 -43.83 -10.51
C PHE A 88 -0.48 -45.02 -9.59
N ARG A 89 -1.57 -45.57 -9.04
CA ARG A 89 -1.55 -46.86 -8.36
C ARG A 89 -2.25 -47.93 -9.20
N GLN A 90 -1.42 -48.85 -9.68
CA GLN A 90 -1.72 -50.21 -10.17
C GLN A 90 -2.37 -50.35 -11.56
N VAL A 91 -1.53 -50.38 -12.58
CA VAL A 91 -1.71 -51.38 -13.66
C VAL A 91 -1.15 -52.70 -13.13
N ARG A 92 -2.02 -53.64 -12.74
CA ARG A 92 -1.60 -55.04 -12.56
C ARG A 92 -1.37 -55.63 -13.95
N VAL A 93 -0.12 -55.81 -14.33
CA VAL A 93 0.20 -56.77 -15.41
C VAL A 93 0.48 -58.10 -14.74
N SER A 94 -0.43 -59.05 -14.95
CA SER A 94 -0.32 -60.41 -14.44
C SER A 94 0.86 -61.12 -15.14
N ALA A 95 1.78 -61.68 -14.36
CA ALA A 95 2.82 -62.55 -14.87
C ALA A 95 2.21 -63.87 -15.35
N SER A 96 2.51 -64.27 -16.58
CA SER A 96 2.43 -65.66 -17.03
C SER A 96 3.85 -66.15 -17.28
N SER A 97 4.28 -67.13 -16.48
CA SER A 97 5.56 -67.85 -16.57
C SER A 97 5.50 -69.00 -17.62
N PRO A 98 6.62 -69.68 -17.91
CA PRO A 98 7.07 -70.01 -19.27
C PRO A 98 6.65 -71.41 -19.76
N MET A 99 6.85 -71.64 -21.06
CA MET A 99 7.28 -72.92 -21.65
C MET A 99 8.39 -72.67 -22.65
#